data_AF-W1UZR2-F1
#
_entry.id   AF-W1UZR2-F1
#
_cell.length_a   1.000
_cell.length_b   1.000
_cell.length_c   1.000
_cell.angle_alpha   90.00
_cell.angle_beta   90.00
_cell.angle_gamma   90.00
#
_symmetry.space_group_name_H-M   'P 1'
#
loop_
_entity.id
_entity.type
_entity.pdbx_description
1 polymer ?
#
loop_
_entity_poly.entity_id
_entity_poly.type
_entity_poly.pdbx_seq_one_letter_code
_entity_poly.pdbx_strand_id
1 'polypeptide(L)'
;MTGRIHSVETMGTVDGPGMRMVVFLQGCPMRCAYCHNPDTWDETSDNAKFMTVKELWDQYERNRQFYTNGGITVTGGEALMQIDFVIELFTYFRERKRPYLFRYKWNLF
;
A
#
# COMPACT_ATOMS: atom_id res chain seq x y z
N MET A 1 12.66 5.87 -5.28
CA MET A 1 13.40 5.01 -4.32
C MET A 1 12.82 3.60 -4.32
N THR A 2 13.37 2.67 -3.54
CA THR A 2 12.78 1.34 -3.31
C THR A 2 12.16 1.27 -1.92
N GLY A 3 11.04 0.56 -1.81
CA GLY A 3 10.41 0.18 -0.55
C GLY A 3 10.61 -1.31 -0.27
N ARG A 4 10.64 -1.68 1.01
CA ARG A 4 10.69 -3.08 1.46
C ARG A 4 9.26 -3.60 1.61
N ILE A 5 8.84 -4.43 0.68
CA ILE A 5 7.47 -4.93 0.58
C ILE A 5 7.44 -6.38 1.07
N HIS A 6 6.57 -6.69 2.03
CA HIS A 6 6.28 -8.07 2.43
C HIS A 6 5.49 -8.79 1.33
N SER A 7 4.34 -8.24 0.97
CA SER A 7 3.45 -8.81 -0.04
C SER A 7 2.61 -7.73 -0.74
N VAL A 8 2.09 -8.10 -1.91
CA VAL A 8 1.10 -7.30 -2.63
C VAL A 8 -0.12 -8.19 -2.86
N GLU A 9 -1.27 -7.74 -2.39
CA GLU A 9 -2.56 -8.38 -2.65
C GLU A 9 -3.33 -7.59 -3.70
N THR A 10 -3.76 -8.28 -4.76
CA THR A 10 -4.63 -7.69 -5.78
C THR A 10 -6.08 -7.96 -5.45
N MET A 11 -6.94 -6.96 -5.63
CA MET A 11 -8.41 -7.08 -5.47
C MET A 11 -8.88 -7.29 -4.01
N GLY A 12 -8.14 -6.76 -3.03
CA GLY A 12 -8.57 -6.72 -1.64
C GLY A 12 -9.86 -5.92 -1.47
N THR A 13 -10.79 -6.41 -0.65
CA THR A 13 -12.14 -5.84 -0.49
C THR A 13 -12.42 -5.30 0.91
N VAL A 14 -11.51 -5.53 1.85
CA VAL A 14 -11.67 -5.17 3.27
C VAL A 14 -10.68 -4.10 3.75
N ASP A 15 -9.74 -3.69 2.89
CA ASP A 15 -8.66 -2.75 3.21
C ASP A 15 -8.99 -1.30 2.80
N GLY A 16 -10.28 -0.97 2.81
CA GLY A 16 -10.83 0.35 2.51
C GLY A 16 -11.92 0.34 1.44
N PRO A 17 -12.37 1.51 0.97
CA PRO A 17 -13.48 1.60 0.02
C PRO A 17 -13.15 0.97 -1.33
N GLY A 18 -14.10 0.21 -1.87
CA GLY A 18 -14.00 -0.46 -3.17
C GLY A 18 -12.97 -1.60 -3.19
N MET A 19 -12.70 -2.15 -4.37
CA MET A 19 -11.62 -3.12 -4.57
C MET A 19 -10.27 -2.41 -4.66
N ARG A 20 -9.25 -2.97 -4.00
CA ARG A 20 -7.96 -2.30 -3.83
C ARG A 20 -6.79 -3.20 -4.18
N MET A 21 -5.71 -2.60 -4.66
CA MET A 21 -4.38 -3.21 -4.56
C MET A 21 -3.81 -2.86 -3.20
N VAL A 22 -3.51 -3.85 -2.38
CA VAL A 22 -3.02 -3.67 -1.01
C VAL A 22 -1.54 -4.00 -0.97
N VAL A 23 -0.72 -3.04 -0.56
CA VAL A 23 0.73 -3.17 -0.47
C VAL A 23 1.10 -3.29 1.00
N PHE A 24 1.54 -4.47 1.43
CA PHE A 24 1.98 -4.74 2.79
C PHE A 24 3.48 -4.44 2.88
N LEU A 25 3.86 -3.39 3.60
CA LEU A 25 5.25 -3.03 3.87
C LEU A 25 5.85 -3.91 4.98
N GLN A 26 7.15 -4.21 4.85
CA GLN A 26 7.94 -4.88 5.87
C GLN A 26 8.42 -3.88 6.93
N GLY A 27 8.43 -4.31 8.19
CA GLY A 27 8.92 -3.58 9.35
C GLY A 27 7.79 -3.07 10.22
N CYS A 28 7.79 -3.43 11.51
CA CYS A 28 6.89 -2.87 12.52
C CYS A 28 7.62 -2.84 13.87
N PRO A 29 7.65 -1.71 14.60
CA PRO A 29 8.28 -1.67 15.91
C PRO A 29 7.33 -2.19 17.00
N MET A 30 6.04 -2.32 16.70
CA MET A 30 5.04 -2.78 17.64
C MET A 30 5.04 -4.30 17.78
N ARG A 31 4.58 -4.80 18.93
CA ARG A 31 4.43 -6.23 19.23
C ARG A 31 3.04 -6.50 19.77
N CYS A 32 2.03 -6.11 18.99
CA CYS A 32 0.63 -6.25 19.36
C CYS A 32 0.33 -7.73 19.69
N ALA A 33 -0.36 -7.98 20.80
CA ALA A 33 -0.66 -9.34 21.28
C ALA A 33 -1.49 -10.19 20.29
N TYR A 34 -2.21 -9.53 19.39
CA TYR A 34 -3.08 -10.13 18.36
C TYR A 34 -2.73 -9.59 16.97
N CYS A 35 -1.44 -9.34 16.70
CA CYS A 35 -1.01 -8.95 15.37
C CYS A 35 -1.39 -10.03 14.35
N HIS A 36 -2.09 -9.64 13.29
CA HIS A 36 -2.49 -10.57 12.22
C HIS A 36 -1.30 -10.95 11.31
N ASN A 37 -0.30 -10.08 11.22
CA ASN A 37 0.86 -10.23 10.32
C ASN A 37 2.19 -10.11 11.11
N PRO A 38 2.48 -11.00 12.09
CA PRO A 38 3.71 -10.93 12.89
C PRO A 38 4.99 -11.17 12.06
N ASP A 39 4.86 -11.80 10.90
CA ASP A 39 5.90 -11.96 9.89
C ASP A 39 6.37 -10.63 9.26
N THR A 40 5.57 -9.56 9.37
CA THR A 40 5.97 -8.21 8.94
C THR A 40 6.84 -7.47 9.95
N TRP A 41 7.09 -8.00 11.15
CA TRP A 41 7.77 -7.28 12.23
C TRP A 41 9.24 -7.01 11.97
N ASP A 42 9.97 -8.01 11.45
CA ASP A 42 11.41 -7.91 11.24
C ASP A 42 11.70 -7.00 10.04
N GLU A 43 12.21 -5.80 10.33
CA GLU A 43 12.59 -4.82 9.31
C GLU A 43 13.68 -5.34 8.37
N THR A 44 14.53 -6.26 8.85
CA THR A 44 15.69 -6.79 8.12
C THR A 44 15.40 -8.07 7.36
N SER A 45 14.19 -8.63 7.50
CA SER A 45 13.78 -9.89 6.87
C SER A 45 14.20 -10.00 5.40
N ASP A 46 14.90 -11.08 5.08
CA ASP A 46 15.35 -11.41 3.71
C ASP A 46 14.18 -11.79 2.79
N ASN A 47 13.00 -12.08 3.35
CA ASN A 47 11.79 -12.37 2.58
C ASN A 47 11.18 -11.10 1.97
N ALA A 48 11.59 -9.91 2.42
CA ALA A 48 11.10 -8.65 1.90
C ALA A 48 11.60 -8.40 0.47
N LYS A 49 10.68 -7.99 -0.41
CA LYS A 49 10.98 -7.63 -1.79
C LYS A 49 11.27 -6.14 -1.87
N PHE A 50 12.39 -5.77 -2.46
CA PHE A 50 12.68 -4.38 -2.80
C PHE A 50 11.94 -4.04 -4.08
N MET A 51 10.98 -3.11 -4.00
CA MET A 51 10.19 -2.69 -5.15
C MET A 51 10.18 -1.17 -5.28
N THR A 52 10.26 -0.70 -6.50
CA THR A 52 10.07 0.70 -6.86
C THR A 52 8.59 1.06 -6.96
N VAL A 53 8.27 2.36 -6.84
CA VAL A 53 6.93 2.87 -7.10
C VAL A 53 6.45 2.53 -8.52
N LYS A 54 7.35 2.55 -9.50
CA LYS A 54 7.03 2.21 -10.89
C LYS A 54 6.58 0.75 -11.02
N GLU A 55 7.26 -0.18 -10.35
CA GLU A 55 6.87 -1.59 -10.39
C GLU A 55 5.48 -1.80 -9.79
N LEU A 56 5.18 -1.19 -8.64
CA LEU A 56 3.85 -1.23 -8.03
C LEU A 56 2.78 -0.60 -8.94
N TRP A 57 3.10 0.52 -9.57
CA TRP A 57 2.23 1.16 -10.56
C TRP A 57 1.92 0.23 -11.74
N ASP A 58 2.93 -0.43 -12.30
CA ASP A 58 2.75 -1.35 -13.42
C ASP A 58 1.87 -2.54 -13.01
N GLN A 59 1.95 -3.03 -11.76
CA GLN A 59 1.02 -4.05 -11.25
C GLN A 59 -0.41 -3.53 -11.10
N TYR A 60 -0.55 -2.31 -10.60
CA TYR A 60 -1.84 -1.64 -10.45
C TYR A 60 -2.54 -1.46 -11.81
N GLU A 61 -1.82 -0.92 -12.81
CA GLU A 61 -2.40 -0.62 -14.11
C GLU A 61 -2.86 -1.86 -14.87
N ARG A 62 -2.17 -3.01 -14.73
CA ARG A 62 -2.62 -4.28 -15.31
C ARG A 62 -4.02 -4.70 -14.84
N ASN A 63 -4.39 -4.30 -13.62
CA ASN A 63 -5.66 -4.66 -12.99
C ASN A 63 -6.61 -3.46 -12.80
N ARG A 64 -6.33 -2.32 -13.45
CA ARG A 64 -7.00 -1.02 -13.21
C ARG A 64 -8.53 -1.06 -13.28
N GLN A 65 -9.09 -1.97 -14.09
CA GLN A 65 -10.53 -2.11 -14.27
C GLN A 65 -11.26 -2.57 -13.00
N PHE A 66 -10.56 -3.29 -12.11
CA PHE A 66 -11.12 -3.70 -10.83
C PHE A 66 -11.08 -2.56 -9.80
N TYR A 67 -10.16 -1.60 -9.96
CA TYR A 67 -9.92 -0.55 -8.97
C TYR A 67 -10.71 0.75 -9.22
N THR A 68 -11.65 0.76 -10.17
CA THR A 68 -12.38 1.97 -10.60
C THR A 68 -13.08 2.70 -9.44
N ASN A 69 -13.69 1.94 -8.51
CA ASN A 69 -14.36 2.48 -7.32
C ASN A 69 -13.53 2.32 -6.04
N GLY A 70 -12.26 1.90 -6.16
CA GLY A 70 -11.38 1.64 -5.03
C GLY A 70 -10.04 2.34 -5.20
N GLY A 71 -8.93 1.60 -5.27
CA GLY A 71 -7.61 2.20 -5.44
C GLY A 71 -6.45 1.40 -4.87
N ILE A 72 -5.46 2.10 -4.31
CA ILE A 72 -4.31 1.50 -3.62
C ILE A 72 -4.35 1.73 -2.12
N THR A 73 -4.10 0.70 -1.31
CA THR A 73 -3.86 0.80 0.14
C THR A 73 -2.42 0.44 0.44
N VAL A 74 -1.78 1.18 1.34
CA VAL A 74 -0.48 0.82 1.90
C VAL A 74 -0.69 0.49 3.37
N THR A 75 -0.28 -0.71 3.77
CA THR A 75 -0.43 -1.26 5.12
C THR A 75 0.76 -2.19 5.40
N GLY A 76 0.62 -3.26 6.19
CA GLY A 76 1.69 -4.21 6.49
C GLY A 76 2.04 -4.21 7.96
N GLY A 77 3.33 -4.02 8.24
CA GLY A 77 3.81 -3.70 9.57
C GLY A 77 3.39 -2.30 9.99
N GLU A 78 4.32 -1.35 9.97
CA GLU A 78 4.07 0.07 10.21
C GLU A 78 4.48 0.87 8.98
N ALA A 79 3.50 1.33 8.20
CA ALA A 79 3.76 2.01 6.94
C ALA A 79 4.57 3.30 7.11
N LEU A 80 4.44 3.96 8.27
CA LEU A 80 5.17 5.20 8.57
C LEU A 80 6.67 4.98 8.78
N MET A 81 7.14 3.74 9.00
CA MET A 81 8.59 3.46 9.04
C MET A 81 9.27 3.70 7.69
N GLN A 82 8.51 3.65 6.59
CA GLN A 82 9.02 3.89 5.22
C GLN A 82 8.36 5.13 4.61
N ILE A 83 8.18 6.19 5.40
CA ILE A 83 7.38 7.36 5.04
C ILE A 83 7.78 8.02 3.71
N ASP A 84 9.07 8.11 3.41
CA ASP A 84 9.55 8.72 2.16
C ASP A 84 9.07 7.93 0.93
N PHE A 85 9.09 6.60 1.01
CA PHE A 85 8.58 5.73 -0.04
C PHE A 85 7.06 5.86 -0.18
N VAL A 86 6.35 5.95 0.95
CA VAL A 86 4.88 6.14 0.95
C VAL A 86 4.49 7.49 0.34
N ILE A 87 5.23 8.55 0.66
CA ILE A 87 5.05 9.88 0.05
C ILE A 87 5.31 9.83 -1.45
N GLU A 88 6.41 9.20 -1.89
CA GLU A 88 6.73 9.04 -3.31
C GLU A 88 5.60 8.28 -4.03
N LEU A 89 5.14 7.17 -3.45
CA LEU A 89 4.07 6.34 -4.00
C LEU A 89 2.77 7.12 -4.16
N PHE A 90 2.28 7.78 -3.10
CA PHE A 90 1.02 8.51 -3.19
C PHE A 90 1.13 9.77 -4.06
N THR A 91 2.28 10.42 -4.09
CA THR A 91 2.54 11.53 -5.03
C THR A 91 2.46 11.04 -6.48
N TYR A 92 3.09 9.90 -6.78
CA TYR A 92 3.09 9.29 -8.11
C TYR A 92 1.69 8.92 -8.60
N PHE A 93 0.86 8.36 -7.71
CA PHE A 93 -0.55 8.01 -8.00
C PHE A 93 -1.44 9.24 -8.16
N ARG A 94 -1.23 10.27 -7.32
CA ARG A 94 -1.97 11.55 -7.39
C ARG A 94 -1.79 12.24 -8.73
N GLU A 95 -0.55 12.38 -9.19
CA GLU A 95 -0.21 13.04 -10.46
C GLU A 95 -0.88 12.37 -11.67
N ARG A 96 -1.10 11.05 -11.58
CA ARG A 96 -1.73 10.24 -12.64
C ARG A 96 -3.25 10.08 -12.46
N LYS A 97 -3.85 10.86 -11.56
CA LYS A 97 -5.30 10.88 -11.27
C LYS A 97 -5.86 9.50 -10.91
N ARG A 98 -5.08 8.65 -10.24
CA ARG A 98 -5.57 7.38 -9.70
C ARG A 98 -6.04 7.56 -8.26
N PRO A 99 -7.13 6.88 -7.84
CA PRO A 99 -7.57 6.96 -6.46
C PRO A 99 -6.55 6.26 -5.55
N TYR A 100 -5.96 7.03 -4.66
CA TYR A 100 -5.23 6.59 -3.48
C TYR A 100 -6.01 7.13 -2.27
N LEU A 101 -6.08 6.38 -1.18
CA LEU A 101 -7.11 6.55 -0.15
C LEU A 101 -7.03 7.92 0.58
N PHE A 102 -7.82 8.90 0.12
CA PHE A 102 -8.61 9.89 0.87
C PHE A 102 -9.51 10.64 -0.14
N ARG A 103 -10.52 9.94 -0.66
CA ARG A 103 -11.66 10.60 -1.32
C ARG A 103 -12.93 10.25 -0.55
N TYR A 104 -13.02 10.72 0.68
CA TYR A 104 -14.33 11.22 1.10
C TYR A 104 -14.68 12.31 0.09
N LYS A 105 -15.85 12.22 -0.51
CA LYS A 105 -16.44 13.35 -1.20
C LYS A 105 -16.39 14.54 -0.24
N TRP A 106 -15.45 15.46 -0.41
CA TRP A 106 -15.64 16.83 0.03
C TRP A 106 -16.66 17.45 -0.93
N ASN A 107 -17.92 17.08 -0.73
CA ASN A 107 -19.10 17.83 -1.14
C ASN A 107 -19.82 18.28 0.14
N LEU A 108 -19.08 18.92 1.03
CA LEU A 108 -19.61 19.68 2.15
C LEU A 108 -18.94 21.05 2.03
N PHE A 109 -19.71 21.96 1.43
CA PHE A 109 -19.42 23.34 0.99
C PHE A 109 -18.60 23.47 -0.30
#